data_AF-A0A536NYB1-F1
#
_entry.id   AF-A0A536NYB1-F1
#
_cell.length_a   1.000
_cell.length_b   1.000
_cell.length_c   1.000
_cell.angle_alpha   90.00
_cell.angle_beta   90.00
_cell.angle_gamma   90.00
#
_symmetry.space_group_name_H-M   'P 1'
#
loop_
_entity.id
_entity.type
_entity.pdbx_description
1 polymer ?
#
loop_
_entity_poly.entity_id
_entity_poly.type
_entity_poly.pdbx_seq_one_letter_code
_entity_poly.pdbx_strand_id
1 'polypeptide(L)' 'MVASRDRPDRLFRALRGLESLAISWLFLGQEIRVDSRCLDCGEPITLRMRDGKLLELTPASTVAHINIPVAQWRGQYPNA' A
#
# COMPACT_ATOMS: atom_id res chain seq x y z
N MET A 1 6.96 -1.01 -5.78
CA MET A 1 5.49 -1.11 -5.72
C MET A 1 4.89 -0.29 -6.85
N VAL A 2 3.95 -0.87 -7.58
CA VAL A 2 3.35 -0.33 -8.79
C VAL A 2 1.84 -0.36 -8.61
N ALA A 3 1.19 0.80 -8.72
CA ALA A 3 -0.27 0.87 -8.72
C ALA A 3 -0.75 1.00 -10.18
N SER A 4 -1.59 0.08 -10.61
CA SER A 4 -2.25 0.09 -11.92
C SER A 4 -3.76 0.17 -11.72
N ARG A 5 -4.42 0.90 -12.63
CA ARG A 5 -5.86 0.82 -12.78
C ARG A 5 -6.21 -0.51 -13.45
N ASP A 6 -7.44 -0.99 -13.27
CA ASP A 6 -8.02 -2.12 -14.03
C ASP A 6 -7.99 -1.93 -15.57
N ARG A 7 -7.49 -0.79 -16.08
CA ARG A 7 -7.09 -0.60 -17.49
C ARG A 7 -5.58 -0.31 -17.60
N PRO A 8 -4.85 -0.98 -18.52
CA PRO A 8 -3.38 -1.04 -18.56
C PRO A 8 -2.64 0.26 -18.92
N ASP A 9 -3.35 1.38 -19.09
CA ASP A 9 -2.84 2.57 -19.79
C ASP A 9 -2.27 3.67 -18.88
N ARG A 10 -2.34 3.53 -17.54
CA ARG A 10 -1.72 4.48 -16.59
C ARG A 10 -1.08 3.79 -15.38
N LEU A 11 0.24 3.94 -15.28
CA LEU A 11 1.10 3.35 -14.25
C LEU A 11 1.49 4.43 -13.22
N PHE A 12 1.18 4.23 -11.94
CA PHE A 12 1.63 5.12 -10.86
C PHE A 12 2.66 4.40 -9.97
N ARG A 13 3.77 5.09 -9.64
CA ARG A 13 4.82 4.55 -8.74
C ARG A 13 4.61 5.11 -7.33
N ALA A 14 4.27 4.24 -6.38
CA ALA A 14 4.29 4.56 -4.95
C ALA A 14 5.65 4.15 -4.36
N LEU A 15 6.29 5.06 -3.63
CA LEU A 15 7.66 4.88 -3.13
C LEU A 15 7.67 4.07 -1.82
N ARG A 16 6.56 4.04 -1.06
CA ARG A 16 6.39 3.23 0.15
C ARG A 16 5.04 2.50 0.21
N GLY A 17 5.03 1.32 0.85
CA GLY A 17 3.85 0.46 0.98
C GLY A 17 2.59 1.14 1.53
N LEU A 18 2.77 2.03 2.50
CA LEU A 18 1.68 2.76 3.15
C LEU A 18 1.04 3.83 2.25
N GLU A 19 1.85 4.49 1.41
CA GLU A 19 1.36 5.52 0.48
C GLU A 19 0.39 4.91 -0.52
N SER A 20 0.62 3.64 -0.93
CA SER A 20 -0.27 2.93 -1.84
C SER A 20 -1.68 2.71 -1.29
N LEU A 21 -1.81 2.57 0.04
CA LEU A 21 -3.12 2.44 0.70
C LEU A 21 -3.89 3.77 0.68
N ALA A 22 -3.16 4.89 0.82
CA ALA A 22 -3.76 6.22 0.79
C ALA A 22 -4.22 6.62 -0.63
N ILE A 23 -3.59 6.09 -1.69
CA ILE A 23 -3.94 6.40 -3.07
C ILE A 23 -5.38 5.98 -3.42
N SER A 24 -5.96 4.98 -2.75
CA SER A 24 -7.37 4.61 -2.97
C SER A 24 -8.35 5.76 -2.72
N TRP A 25 -7.99 6.72 -1.86
CA TRP A 25 -8.82 7.90 -1.58
C TRP A 25 -8.71 9.00 -2.64
N LEU A 26 -7.66 8.98 -3.47
CA LEU A 26 -7.52 9.91 -4.59
C LEU A 26 -8.39 9.54 -5.78
N PHE A 27 -8.89 8.30 -5.83
CA PHE A 27 -9.66 7.75 -6.94
C PHE A 27 -10.96 7.13 -6.45
N LEU A 28 -11.88 7.99 -6.00
CA LEU A 28 -13.20 7.58 -5.53
C LEU A 28 -14.00 6.85 -6.63
N GLY A 29 -14.67 5.77 -6.25
CA GLY A 29 -15.45 4.87 -7.10
C GLY A 29 -14.60 3.95 -7.99
N GLN A 30 -13.27 4.02 -7.90
CA GLN A 30 -12.38 3.23 -8.75
C GLN A 30 -11.66 2.14 -7.97
N GLU A 31 -11.52 1.00 -8.60
CA GLU A 31 -10.66 -0.06 -8.11
C GLU A 31 -9.21 0.21 -8.50
N ILE A 32 -8.33 0.10 -7.51
CA ILE A 32 -6.89 0.22 -7.65
C ILE A 32 -6.26 -1.13 -7.36
N ARG A 33 -5.42 -1.59 -8.27
CA ARG A 33 -4.56 -2.74 -8.06
C ARG A 33 -3.16 -2.25 -7.74
N VAL A 34 -2.54 -2.81 -6.71
CA VAL A 34 -1.17 -2.52 -6.31
C VAL A 34 -0.38 -3.82 -6.33
N ASP A 35 0.66 -3.86 -7.14
CA ASP A 35 1.60 -4.97 -7.23
C ASP A 35 2.95 -4.57 -6.60
N SER A 36 3.47 -5.41 -5.73
CA SER A 36 4.72 -5.23 -5.01
C SER A 36 5.45 -6.56 -4.86
N ARG A 37 6.60 -6.53 -4.18
CA ARG A 37 7.31 -7.72 -3.73
C ARG A 37 7.51 -7.66 -2.22
N CYS A 38 7.54 -8.83 -1.59
CA CYS A 38 7.90 -8.98 -0.19
C CYS A 38 9.32 -8.47 0.02
N LEU A 39 9.53 -7.70 1.10
CA LEU A 39 10.84 -7.15 1.44
C LEU A 39 11.83 -8.23 1.89
N ASP A 40 11.34 -9.30 2.51
CA ASP A 40 12.14 -10.37 3.08
C ASP A 40 12.49 -11.44 2.03
N CYS A 41 11.47 -12.02 1.38
CA CYS A 41 11.64 -13.14 0.44
C CYS A 41 11.56 -12.77 -1.05
N GLY A 42 11.13 -11.54 -1.40
CA GLY A 42 11.01 -11.10 -2.80
C GLY A 42 9.81 -11.67 -3.57
N GLU A 43 8.97 -12.47 -2.93
CA GLU A 43 7.73 -13.03 -3.52
C GLU A 43 6.74 -11.93 -3.91
N PRO A 44 5.91 -12.13 -4.96
CA PRO A 44 4.94 -11.14 -5.39
C PRO A 44 3.86 -10.92 -4.33
N ILE A 45 3.50 -9.66 -4.13
CA ILE A 45 2.37 -9.23 -3.32
C ILE A 45 1.42 -8.44 -4.23
N THR A 46 0.15 -8.82 -4.27
CA THR A 46 -0.89 -8.09 -4.99
C THR A 46 -1.99 -7.69 -4.02
N LEU A 47 -2.45 -6.45 -4.14
CA LEU A 47 -3.47 -5.83 -3.32
C LEU A 47 -4.50 -5.17 -4.24
N ARG A 48 -5.79 -5.33 -3.96
CA ARG A 48 -6.87 -4.63 -4.66
C ARG A 48 -7.67 -3.83 -3.66
N MET A 49 -7.85 -2.54 -3.94
CA MET A 49 -8.57 -1.62 -3.07
C MET A 49 -9.59 -0.82 -3.84
N ARG A 50 -10.64 -0.37 -3.16
CA ARG A 50 -11.63 0.57 -3.67
C ARG A 50 -12.15 1.43 -2.54
N ASP A 51 -12.16 2.74 -2.71
CA ASP A 51 -12.69 3.68 -1.71
C ASP A 51 -12.14 3.46 -0.29
N GLY A 52 -10.83 3.19 -0.19
CA GLY A 52 -10.14 2.92 1.07
C GLY A 52 -10.40 1.53 1.66
N LYS A 53 -11.24 0.71 1.01
CA LYS A 53 -11.51 -0.67 1.43
C LYS A 53 -10.60 -1.65 0.70
N LEU A 54 -10.06 -2.59 1.45
CA LEU A 54 -9.35 -3.73 0.91
C LEU A 54 -10.34 -4.76 0.36
N LEU A 55 -10.23 -5.07 -0.93
CA LEU A 55 -11.05 -6.09 -1.60
C LEU A 55 -10.34 -7.44 -1.64
N GLU A 56 -9.04 -7.45 -1.95
CA GLU A 56 -8.24 -8.66 -2.10
C GLU A 56 -6.77 -8.41 -1.73
N LEU A 57 -6.12 -9.38 -1.10
CA LEU A 57 -4.70 -9.35 -0.74
C LEU A 57 -4.11 -10.74 -0.88
N THR A 58 -3.08 -10.85 -1.72
CA THR A 58 -2.38 -12.11 -2.00
C THR A 58 -0.87 -11.89 -1.86
N PRO A 59 -0.18 -12.67 -1.01
CA PRO A 59 -0.73 -13.65 -0.08
C PRO A 59 -1.50 -12.98 1.06
N ALA A 60 -2.54 -13.65 1.57
CA ALA A 60 -3.39 -13.11 2.66
C ALA A 60 -2.61 -12.88 3.98
N SER A 61 -1.45 -13.53 4.14
CA SER A 61 -0.53 -13.37 5.26
C SER A 61 0.37 -12.12 5.16
N THR A 62 0.18 -11.28 4.14
CA THR A 62 1.00 -10.08 3.96
C THR A 62 0.84 -9.13 5.14
N VAL A 63 1.96 -8.68 5.70
CA VAL A 63 2.02 -7.68 6.76
C VAL A 63 2.68 -6.39 6.26
N ALA A 64 2.20 -5.25 6.74
CA ALA A 64 2.84 -3.96 6.48
C ALA A 64 3.86 -3.66 7.59
N HIS A 65 5.10 -3.37 7.20
CA HIS A 65 6.15 -2.94 8.13
C HIS A 65 6.33 -1.42 8.07
N ILE A 66 6.35 -0.78 9.23
CA ILE A 66 6.57 0.66 9.38
C ILE A 66 7.70 0.88 10.38
N ASN A 67 8.77 1.55 9.95
CA ASN A 67 9.81 2.03 10.85
C ASN A 67 9.33 3.32 11.51
N ILE A 68 9.08 3.27 12.81
CA ILE A 68 8.79 4.46 13.63
C ILE A 68 10.12 4.99 14.19
N PRO A 69 10.56 6.20 13.85
CA PRO A 69 11.82 6.74 14.33
C PRO A 69 11.64 7.29 15.76
N VAL A 70 11.45 6.39 16.73
CA VAL A 70 11.15 6.70 18.14
C VAL A 70 12.12 7.72 18.73
N ALA A 71 13.42 7.58 18.45
CA ALA A 71 14.45 8.50 18.94
C ALA A 71 14.29 9.93 18.41
N GLN A 72 13.77 10.10 17.18
CA GLN A 72 13.52 11.41 16.58
C GLN A 72 12.20 12.01 17.07
N TRP A 73 11.21 11.15 17.39
CA TRP A 73 9.89 11.59 17.83
C TRP A 73 9.84 12.05 19.29
N ARG A 74 10.86 11.74 20.13
CA ARG A 74 11.00 12.27 21.50
C ARG A 74 9.71 12.23 22.34
N GLY A 75 8.89 11.19 22.19
CA GLY A 75 7.62 11.05 22.91
C GLY A 75 6.40 11.74 22.25
N GLN A 76 6.55 12.40 21.11
CA GLN A 76 5.45 12.85 20.25
C GLN A 76 4.98 11.70 19.36
N TYR A 77 4.35 10.70 19.96
CA TYR A 77 3.70 9.65 19.19
C TYR A 77 2.42 10.23 18.56
N PRO A 78 2.13 9.94 17.28
CA PRO A 78 0.79 10.16 16.74
C PRO A 78 -0.17 9.35 17.61
N ASN A 79 -1.11 10.06 18.23
CA ASN A 79 -1.98 9.61 19.32
C ASN A 79 -2.28 8.10 19.25
N ALA A 80 -1.76 7.37 20.25
CA ALA A 80 -2.06 5.96 20.49
C ALA A 80 -3.54 5.75 20.84
#